data_AF-A0A2S6QDA8-F1
#
_entry.id   AF-A0A2S6QDA8-F1
#
_cell.length_a   1.000
_cell.length_b   1.000
_cell.length_c   1.000
_cell.angle_alpha   90.00
_cell.angle_beta   90.00
_cell.angle_gamma   90.00
#
_symmetry.space_group_name_H-M   'P 1'
#
loop_
_entity.id
_entity.type
_entity.pdbx_description
1 polymer ?
#
loop_
_entity_poly.entity_id
_entity_poly.type
_entity_poly.pdbx_seq_one_letter_code
_entity_poly.pdbx_strand_id
1 'polypeptide(L)'
;MSRGQIGDQGLPRVLDQLCAIEGVTNEELSGARSMLTIIYDGTCKVIEVALASGDYRIQKTQYEALRNILTELCIVEGAIYTPPPPSRRGNSPQIRAAREKQKQVFDAWQETWRELRRAEKALDVEYEIAQMKDYY
;
A
#
# COMPACT_ATOMS: atom_id res chain seq x y z
N MET A 1 -0.05 -25.27 22.43
CA MET A 1 0.71 -24.17 21.82
C MET A 1 -0.14 -23.53 20.72
N SER A 2 -1.19 -22.81 21.10
CA SER A 2 -2.01 -22.07 20.13
C SER A 2 -1.22 -20.84 19.73
N ARG A 3 -0.63 -20.85 18.53
CA ARG A 3 -0.01 -19.65 17.96
C ARG A 3 -1.09 -18.57 17.95
N GLY A 4 -0.90 -17.51 18.72
CA GLY A 4 -1.84 -16.40 18.82
C GLY A 4 -2.22 -15.93 17.42
N GLN A 5 -3.49 -16.12 17.05
CA GLN A 5 -4.03 -15.57 15.82
C GLN A 5 -4.04 -14.05 15.97
N ILE A 6 -3.08 -13.38 15.34
CA ILE A 6 -3.07 -11.93 15.24
C ILE A 6 -3.90 -11.57 14.03
N GLY A 7 -5.09 -11.03 14.26
CA GLY A 7 -5.99 -10.60 13.21
C GLY A 7 -5.52 -9.26 12.66
N ASP A 8 -4.77 -9.27 11.56
CA ASP A 8 -4.29 -8.04 10.92
C ASP A 8 -5.46 -7.27 10.28
N GLN A 9 -5.91 -6.22 10.97
CA GLN A 9 -6.91 -5.29 10.45
C GLN A 9 -6.32 -4.19 9.55
N GLY A 10 -4.99 -4.08 9.50
CA GLY A 10 -4.28 -3.05 8.77
C GLY A 10 -4.13 -3.38 7.28
N LEU A 11 -3.75 -4.62 6.95
CA LEU A 11 -3.49 -5.03 5.57
C LEU A 11 -4.71 -4.90 4.65
N PRO A 12 -5.93 -5.29 5.06
CA PRO A 12 -7.13 -5.06 4.26
C PRO A 12 -7.35 -3.58 3.95
N ARG A 13 -7.14 -2.68 4.93
CA ARG A 13 -7.29 -1.23 4.71
C ARG A 13 -6.26 -0.67 3.75
N VAL A 14 -5.01 -1.14 3.82
CA VAL A 14 -3.96 -0.76 2.89
C VAL A 14 -4.32 -1.19 1.47
N LEU A 15 -4.88 -2.40 1.31
CA LEU A 15 -5.34 -2.88 0.00
C LEU A 15 -6.53 -2.08 -0.52
N ASP A 16 -7.50 -1.74 0.33
CA ASP A 16 -8.64 -0.89 -0.05
C ASP A 16 -8.16 0.49 -0.55
N GLN A 17 -7.19 1.09 0.15
CA GLN A 17 -6.57 2.35 -0.29
C GLN A 17 -5.81 2.20 -1.60
N LEU A 18 -5.05 1.12 -1.78
CA LEU A 18 -4.36 0.83 -3.04
C LEU A 18 -5.36 0.71 -4.19
N CYS A 19 -6.46 -0.03 -4.00
CA CYS A 19 -7.50 -0.22 -5.02
C CYS A 19 -8.25 1.06 -5.38
N ALA A 20 -8.25 2.07 -4.50
CA ALA A 20 -8.84 3.38 -4.79
C ALA A 20 -7.96 4.23 -5.73
N ILE A 21 -6.69 3.85 -5.94
CA ILE A 21 -5.76 4.59 -6.80
C ILE A 21 -5.89 4.14 -8.26
N GLU A 22 -5.93 5.12 -9.16
CA GLU A 22 -5.94 4.87 -10.60
C GLU A 22 -4.68 4.08 -11.04
N GLY A 23 -4.89 2.96 -11.72
CA GLY A 23 -3.81 2.06 -12.16
C GLY A 23 -3.62 0.84 -11.26
N VAL A 24 -4.36 0.70 -10.17
CA VAL A 24 -4.35 -0.49 -9.32
C VAL A 24 -5.60 -1.32 -9.55
N THR A 25 -5.44 -2.63 -9.74
CA THR A 25 -6.54 -3.60 -9.80
C THR A 25 -6.32 -4.73 -8.82
N ASN A 26 -7.39 -5.24 -8.24
CA ASN A 26 -7.37 -6.38 -7.33
C ASN A 26 -8.27 -7.47 -7.88
N GLU A 27 -7.71 -8.67 -8.01
CA GLU A 27 -8.42 -9.89 -8.36
C GLU A 27 -8.45 -10.81 -7.14
N GLU A 28 -9.65 -11.08 -6.62
CA GLU A 28 -9.81 -12.05 -5.54
C GLU A 28 -9.54 -13.47 -6.06
N LEU A 29 -8.58 -14.13 -5.40
CA LEU A 29 -8.24 -15.53 -5.62
C LEU A 29 -8.93 -16.39 -4.55
N SER A 30 -8.94 -17.70 -4.79
CA SER A 30 -9.50 -18.65 -3.82
C SER A 30 -8.70 -18.66 -2.51
N GLY A 31 -9.41 -18.82 -1.38
CA GLY A 31 -8.78 -19.01 -0.07
C GLY A 31 -8.27 -17.72 0.61
N ALA A 32 -9.01 -16.61 0.51
CA ALA A 32 -8.67 -15.32 1.11
C ALA A 32 -7.32 -14.77 0.63
N ARG A 33 -7.04 -14.97 -0.65
CA ARG A 33 -5.88 -14.40 -1.34
C ARG A 33 -6.36 -13.40 -2.37
N SER A 34 -5.54 -12.40 -2.64
CA SER A 34 -5.81 -11.33 -3.58
C SER A 34 -4.59 -11.11 -4.44
N MET A 35 -4.79 -11.02 -5.75
CA MET A 35 -3.74 -10.64 -6.68
C MET A 35 -3.90 -9.15 -7.00
N LEU A 36 -2.95 -8.35 -6.53
CA LEU A 36 -2.90 -6.93 -6.78
C LEU A 36 -2.00 -6.66 -7.98
N THR A 37 -2.53 -5.98 -9.00
CA THR A 37 -1.77 -5.48 -10.14
C THR A 37 -1.65 -3.97 -10.02
N ILE A 38 -0.44 -3.46 -10.04
CA ILE A 38 -0.14 -2.02 -9.95
C ILE A 38 0.53 -1.59 -11.26
N ILE A 39 -0.09 -0.63 -11.92
CA ILE A 39 0.42 0.03 -13.12
C ILE A 39 0.76 1.47 -12.73
N TYR A 40 2.05 1.80 -12.78
CA TYR A 40 2.55 3.13 -12.47
C TYR A 40 3.64 3.53 -13.47
N ASP A 41 3.49 4.72 -14.07
CA ASP A 41 4.42 5.29 -15.06
C ASP A 41 4.82 4.31 -16.19
N GLY A 42 3.83 3.56 -16.70
CA GLY A 42 4.03 2.56 -17.75
C GLY A 42 4.68 1.24 -17.29
N THR A 43 5.08 1.14 -16.03
CA THR A 43 5.60 -0.10 -15.42
C THR A 43 4.45 -0.85 -14.75
N CYS A 44 4.42 -2.17 -14.93
CA CYS A 44 3.42 -3.05 -14.33
C CYS A 44 4.09 -4.04 -13.36
N LYS A 45 3.52 -4.18 -12.16
CA LYS A 45 3.95 -5.14 -11.15
C LYS A 45 2.73 -5.86 -10.58
N VAL A 46 2.91 -7.13 -10.25
CA VAL A 46 1.85 -7.99 -9.71
C VAL A 46 2.34 -8.59 -8.39
N ILE A 47 1.46 -8.63 -7.38
CA ILE A 47 1.73 -9.24 -6.08
C ILE A 47 0.53 -10.04 -5.60
N GLU A 48 0.82 -11.23 -5.08
CA GLU A 48 -0.15 -12.04 -4.34
C GLU A 48 -0.08 -11.69 -2.85
N VAL A 49 -1.23 -11.39 -2.27
CA VAL A 49 -1.39 -10.98 -0.88
C VAL A 49 -2.39 -11.93 -0.22
N ALA A 50 -2.10 -12.44 0.98
CA ALA A 50 -3.00 -13.33 1.70
C ALA A 50 -3.63 -12.62 2.89
N LEU A 51 -4.92 -12.31 2.76
CA LEU A 51 -5.72 -11.51 3.70
C LEU A 51 -5.96 -12.20 5.05
N ALA A 52 -5.88 -13.53 5.10
CA ALA A 52 -6.24 -14.32 6.29
C ALA A 52 -5.09 -15.19 6.82
N SER A 53 -3.87 -14.63 6.91
CA SER A 53 -2.79 -15.29 7.66
C SER A 53 -2.91 -14.94 9.13
N GLY A 54 -2.97 -15.93 10.03
CA GLY A 54 -2.80 -15.71 11.48
C GLY A 54 -1.32 -15.72 11.92
N ASP A 55 -0.39 -15.95 10.99
CA ASP A 55 1.04 -15.99 11.26
C ASP A 55 1.68 -14.60 11.00
N TYR A 56 2.20 -14.01 12.09
CA TYR A 56 2.91 -12.74 12.09
C TYR A 56 4.05 -12.68 11.06
N ARG A 57 4.83 -13.75 10.88
CA ARG A 57 5.97 -13.75 9.95
C ARG A 57 5.51 -13.63 8.51
N ILE A 58 4.40 -14.30 8.18
CA ILE A 58 3.79 -14.24 6.86
C ILE A 58 3.23 -12.82 6.62
N GLN A 59 2.50 -12.25 7.57
CA GLN A 59 1.98 -10.87 7.45
C GLN A 59 3.13 -9.86 7.28
N LYS A 60 4.20 -9.98 8.07
CA LYS A 60 5.39 -9.12 7.96
C LYS A 60 6.04 -9.18 6.58
N THR A 61 6.15 -10.40 6.03
CA THR A 61 6.70 -10.64 4.68
C THR A 61 5.83 -9.98 3.61
N GLN A 62 4.50 -9.98 3.77
CA GLN A 62 3.59 -9.30 2.83
C GLN A 62 3.74 -7.78 2.87
N TYR A 63 3.87 -7.18 4.06
CA TYR A 63 4.17 -5.74 4.18
C TYR A 63 5.51 -5.38 3.54
N GLU A 64 6.55 -6.20 3.72
CA GLU A 64 7.83 -6.00 3.05
C GLU A 64 7.73 -6.13 1.53
N ALA A 65 7.02 -7.13 1.03
CA ALA A 65 6.80 -7.32 -0.41
C ALA A 65 6.06 -6.13 -1.04
N LEU A 66 5.02 -5.61 -0.39
CA LEU A 66 4.31 -4.41 -0.83
C LEU A 66 5.25 -3.19 -0.90
N ARG A 67 6.07 -2.96 0.12
CA ARG A 67 7.04 -1.85 0.13
C ARG A 67 8.07 -1.97 -0.98
N ASN A 68 8.58 -3.18 -1.20
CA ASN A 68 9.56 -3.43 -2.24
C ASN A 68 8.98 -3.12 -3.62
N ILE A 69 7.74 -3.54 -3.90
CA ILE A 69 7.09 -3.25 -5.18
C ILE A 69 6.83 -1.77 -5.37
N LEU A 70 6.32 -1.07 -4.35
CA LEU A 70 6.12 0.38 -4.44
C LEU A 70 7.44 1.10 -4.70
N THR A 71 8.52 0.67 -4.04
CA THR A 71 9.87 1.21 -4.25
C THR A 71 10.41 0.92 -5.66
N GLU A 72 10.20 -0.31 -6.16
CA GLU A 72 10.57 -0.70 -7.53
C GLU A 72 9.80 0.11 -8.60
N LEU A 73 8.58 0.54 -8.30
CA LEU A 73 7.78 1.44 -9.12
C LEU A 73 8.18 2.92 -8.95
N CYS A 74 9.28 3.21 -8.26
CA CYS A 74 9.73 4.57 -7.91
C CYS A 74 8.72 5.38 -7.08
N ILE A 75 7.75 4.72 -6.44
CA ILE A 75 6.81 5.33 -5.51
C ILE A 75 7.49 5.30 -4.13
N VAL A 76 8.23 6.36 -3.79
CA VAL A 76 9.03 6.42 -2.56
C VAL A 76 8.29 7.16 -1.45
N GLU A 77 8.36 6.64 -0.22
CA GLU A 77 7.83 7.30 0.99
C GLU A 77 8.49 8.69 1.19
N GLY A 78 7.68 9.72 1.41
CA GLY A 78 8.17 11.07 1.70
C GLY A 78 8.72 11.81 0.48
N ALA A 79 8.47 11.31 -0.74
CA ALA A 79 8.78 12.04 -1.96
C ALA A 79 8.05 13.39 -1.98
N ILE A 80 8.62 14.35 -2.72
CA ILE A 80 8.01 15.67 -2.91
C ILE A 80 7.41 15.73 -4.31
N TYR A 81 6.13 16.10 -4.39
CA TYR A 81 5.47 16.32 -5.67
C TYR A 81 6.20 17.43 -6.45
N THR A 82 6.75 17.07 -7.61
CA THR A 82 7.39 18.01 -8.52
C THR A 82 6.51 18.15 -9.77
N PRO A 83 5.82 19.29 -9.96
CA PRO A 83 4.95 19.46 -11.11
C PRO A 83 5.77 19.53 -12.40
N PRO A 84 5.26 18.99 -13.53
CA PRO A 84 5.94 19.12 -14.81
C PRO A 84 6.04 20.59 -15.23
N PRO A 85 7.15 20.99 -15.88
CA PRO A 85 7.39 22.38 -16.25
C PRO A 85 6.25 22.95 -17.10
N PRO A 86 5.92 24.24 -16.95
CA PRO A 86 4.85 24.85 -17.72
C PRO A 86 5.13 24.75 -19.21
N SER A 87 4.15 24.24 -19.96
CA SER A 87 4.21 24.28 -21.42
C SER A 87 4.24 25.72 -21.90
N ARG A 88 4.88 26.01 -23.04
CA ARG A 88 4.90 27.35 -23.66
C ARG A 88 3.50 27.86 -24.02
N ARG A 89 2.51 26.97 -24.10
CA ARG A 89 1.08 27.32 -24.26
C ARG A 89 0.52 27.54 -22.86
N GLY A 90 0.02 28.76 -22.60
CA GLY A 90 -0.36 29.25 -21.28
C GLY A 90 -1.26 28.32 -20.45
N ASN A 91 -1.34 28.62 -19.15
CA ASN A 91 -1.94 27.81 -18.10
C ASN A 91 -3.48 27.72 -18.23
N SER A 92 -3.97 26.94 -19.20
CA SER A 92 -5.41 26.77 -19.44
C SER A 92 -6.09 26.06 -18.26
N PRO A 93 -7.41 26.23 -18.07
CA PRO A 93 -8.15 25.51 -17.02
C PRO A 93 -7.98 23.99 -17.10
N GLN A 94 -7.86 23.43 -18.31
CA GLN A 94 -7.62 22.00 -18.53
C GLN A 94 -6.25 21.56 -18.00
N ILE A 95 -5.19 22.36 -18.23
CA ILE A 95 -3.85 22.07 -17.71
C ILE A 95 -3.83 22.15 -16.17
N ARG A 96 -4.56 23.11 -15.58
CA ARG A 96 -4.69 23.23 -14.13
C ARG A 96 -5.39 22.01 -13.52
N ALA A 97 -6.52 21.59 -14.10
CA ALA A 97 -7.25 20.41 -13.66
C ALA A 97 -6.40 19.12 -13.79
N ALA A 98 -5.64 18.97 -14.88
CA ALA A 98 -4.75 17.82 -15.05
C ALA A 98 -3.64 17.78 -14.00
N ARG A 99 -3.04 18.93 -13.66
CA ARG A 99 -2.03 19.03 -12.60
C ARG A 99 -2.62 18.75 -11.21
N GLU A 100 -3.82 19.24 -10.94
CA GLU A 100 -4.52 18.96 -9.69
C GLU A 100 -4.83 17.47 -9.55
N LYS A 101 -5.31 16.81 -10.61
CA LYS A 101 -5.51 15.36 -10.62
C LYS A 101 -4.20 14.60 -10.39
N GLN A 102 -3.11 14.99 -11.06
CA GLN A 102 -1.79 14.38 -10.84
C GLN A 102 -1.32 14.52 -9.39
N LYS A 103 -1.53 15.69 -8.79
CA LYS A 103 -1.20 15.92 -7.38
C LYS A 103 -2.05 15.06 -6.45
N GLN A 104 -3.36 14.96 -6.69
CA GLN A 104 -4.25 14.11 -5.90
C GLN A 104 -3.82 12.63 -5.94
N VAL A 105 -3.46 12.12 -7.13
CA VAL A 105 -2.93 10.75 -7.28
C VAL A 105 -1.62 10.59 -6.52
N PHE A 106 -0.71 11.56 -6.61
CA PHE A 106 0.54 11.54 -5.84
C PHE A 106 0.28 11.54 -4.32
N ASP A 107 -0.61 12.40 -3.85
CA ASP A 107 -0.95 12.51 -2.43
C ASP A 107 -1.60 11.21 -1.92
N ALA A 108 -2.43 10.55 -2.73
CA ALA A 108 -3.01 9.24 -2.43
C ALA A 108 -1.93 8.16 -2.27
N TRP A 109 -0.95 8.09 -3.18
CA TRP A 109 0.19 7.20 -3.04
C TRP A 109 0.97 7.44 -1.74
N GLN A 110 1.19 8.70 -1.37
CA GLN A 110 1.87 9.06 -0.13
C GLN A 110 1.05 8.74 1.13
N GLU A 111 -0.29 8.81 1.05
CA GLU A 111 -1.18 8.38 2.13
C GLU A 111 -1.15 6.87 2.32
N THR A 112 -1.23 6.10 1.24
CA THR A 112 -1.12 4.65 1.28
C THR A 112 0.21 4.18 1.84
N TRP A 113 1.32 4.83 1.50
CA TRP A 113 2.62 4.56 2.12
C TRP A 113 2.63 4.77 3.63
N ARG A 114 2.01 5.86 4.10
CA ARG A 114 1.89 6.16 5.53
C ARG A 114 1.03 5.13 6.23
N GLU A 115 -0.08 4.72 5.62
CA GLU A 115 -0.96 3.70 6.19
C GLU A 115 -0.29 2.33 6.24
N LEU A 116 0.44 1.95 5.18
CA LEU A 116 1.24 0.73 5.17
C LEU A 116 2.23 0.71 6.34
N ARG A 117 2.96 1.80 6.57
CA ARG A 117 3.92 1.92 7.68
C ARG A 117 3.25 1.89 9.05
N ARG A 118 2.05 2.47 9.18
CA ARG A 118 1.26 2.42 10.42
C ARG A 118 0.76 1.02 10.70
N ALA A 119 0.21 0.35 9.70
CA ALA A 119 -0.30 -1.01 9.78
C ALA A 119 0.82 -2.00 10.15
N GLU A 120 1.99 -1.89 9.50
CA GLU A 120 3.16 -2.70 9.83
C GLU A 120 3.62 -2.50 11.29
N LYS A 121 3.64 -1.26 11.78
CA LYS A 121 4.00 -0.98 13.19
C LYS A 121 2.94 -1.49 14.17
N ALA A 122 1.66 -1.37 13.82
CA ALA A 122 0.58 -1.89 14.65
C ALA A 122 0.69 -3.41 14.80
N LEU A 123 1.02 -4.11 13.71
CA LEU A 123 1.27 -5.54 13.73
C LEU A 123 2.41 -5.92 14.70
N ASP A 124 3.52 -5.18 14.69
CA ASP A 124 4.65 -5.42 15.60
C ASP A 124 4.21 -5.27 17.07
N VAL A 125 3.45 -4.22 17.38
CA VAL A 125 2.92 -3.97 18.74
C VAL A 125 1.93 -5.07 19.16
N GLU A 126 1.04 -5.50 18.28
CA GLU A 126 0.10 -6.60 18.56
C GLU A 126 0.82 -7.91 18.85
N TYR A 127 1.89 -8.20 18.09
CA TYR A 127 2.73 -9.37 18.33
C TYR A 127 3.42 -9.29 19.69
N GLU A 128 3.99 -8.14 20.07
CA GLU A 128 4.61 -7.95 21.39
C GLU A 128 3.60 -8.16 22.53
N ILE A 129 2.40 -7.60 22.42
CA ILE A 129 1.32 -7.77 23.40
C ILE A 129 0.91 -9.24 23.51
N ALA A 130 0.77 -9.93 22.38
CA ALA A 130 0.42 -11.35 22.35
C ALA A 130 1.50 -12.20 23.04
N GLN A 131 2.77 -11.93 22.77
CA GLN A 131 3.89 -12.59 23.46
C GLN A 131 3.81 -12.36 24.98
N MET A 132 3.58 -11.13 25.44
CA MET A 132 3.49 -10.82 26.88
C MET A 132 2.33 -11.54 27.57
N LYS A 133 1.17 -11.70 26.90
CA LYS A 133 0.02 -12.41 27.46
C LYS A 133 0.25 -13.92 27.62
N ASP A 134 1.07 -14.53 26.77
CA ASP A 134 1.41 -15.95 26.89
C ASP A 134 2.35 -16.26 28.08
N TYR A 135 2.97 -15.23 28.70
CA TYR A 135 3.86 -15.38 29.85
C TYR A 135 3.18 -15.31 31.22
N TYR A 136 1.91 -14.92 31.31
CA TYR A 136 1.14 -14.77 32.56
C TYR A 136 -0.03 -15.76 32.63
#